data_AF-A0A845ZGW8-F1
#
_entry.id   AF-A0A845ZGW8-F1
#
_cell.length_a   1.000
_cell.length_b   1.000
_cell.length_c   1.000
_cell.angle_alpha   90.00
_cell.angle_beta   90.00
_cell.angle_gamma   90.00
#
_symmetry.space_group_name_H-M   'P 1'
#
loop_
_entity.id
_entity.type
_entity.pdbx_description
1 polymer ?
#
loop_
_entity_poly.entity_id
_entity_poly.type
_entity_poly.pdbx_seq_one_letter_code
_entity_poly.pdbx_strand_id
1 'polypeptide(L)'
;VYILSINLLYLLPFSLLLGSIATKLIPVPSRWIFWSTVAIALLIPMTWSPNLRGYPDIGATLFILLATLIYLQNIRLTAWWQIPVIGLCLGISIVLRRHFAYSAIAFLAAVSCQTMINFLTTFNSVNNSWKRLLESAIKISLISLSSFLTISIFAWGFIQSSLTENYRTLYAAWSLSIPDIFWRYACFYGLITLLLVAIGFSVGLLTKSLIPSTTIFLLLFGIFSLAEWLILLRYGNIHYSLHFTPIIVLGLASFVWTAINTFRDKTRLIILSLTGILLLGNFIFGITTIGKFNNSLRPLFATNFSPLIRSDYDQVLRLSDYLSKLAKNQELVYVAASSNLFNANIIRNSNRIINPESWSNLRAISKPHIDTRDTYPLPELLEAQYIVIAHPFQKVLLTDEQVLKPGQQDLVKFVYDAFTQNFPIAQDFQKLPEEFILDGGITVSFYQRFRPTSVATAIQTLSAVQKQIPQRPGRQLDWMSLNQSPYITYNYSAVTQISENGYKLMTDPSDVTKQTSKYFLYLGQVSESVKITGQLNFLNQECDGLSLVFSSLDEQGNLLDTTANNYFPGDLSDLNFSLTGKNSVYLLLENMTIDRDELTDKCGWVINNLIVDE
;
A
#
# COMPACT_ATOMS: atom_id res chain seq x y z
N VAL A 1 1.04 -24.50 6.59
CA VAL A 1 1.20 -24.16 8.03
C VAL A 1 0.74 -22.73 8.34
N TYR A 2 1.33 -21.68 7.75
CA TYR A 2 1.00 -20.28 8.05
C TYR A 2 -0.50 -19.92 8.04
N ILE A 3 -1.23 -20.22 6.95
CA ILE A 3 -2.68 -19.93 6.85
C ILE A 3 -3.48 -20.66 7.94
N LEU A 4 -3.14 -21.92 8.21
CA LEU A 4 -3.78 -22.71 9.26
C LEU A 4 -3.55 -22.07 10.65
N SER A 5 -2.33 -21.62 10.92
CA SER A 5 -1.99 -20.92 12.17
C SER A 5 -2.79 -19.63 12.34
N ILE A 6 -2.94 -18.82 11.29
CA ILE A 6 -3.80 -17.61 11.32
C ILE A 6 -5.24 -17.97 11.68
N ASN A 7 -5.79 -19.00 11.05
CA ASN A 7 -7.18 -19.40 11.30
C ASN A 7 -7.38 -19.89 12.74
N LEU A 8 -6.46 -20.69 13.27
CA LEU A 8 -6.57 -21.19 14.64
C LEU A 8 -6.35 -20.09 15.69
N LEU A 9 -5.35 -19.23 15.50
CA LEU A 9 -4.95 -18.23 16.48
C LEU A 9 -5.83 -16.97 16.46
N TYR A 10 -6.41 -16.61 15.30
CA TYR A 10 -7.14 -15.35 15.19
C TYR A 10 -8.58 -15.50 14.73
N LEU A 11 -8.88 -16.31 13.70
CA LEU A 11 -10.24 -16.46 13.20
C LEU A 11 -11.19 -17.07 14.24
N LEU A 12 -10.78 -18.15 14.91
CA LEU A 12 -11.62 -18.79 15.93
C LEU A 12 -11.90 -17.85 17.12
N PRO A 13 -10.88 -17.22 17.77
CA PRO A 13 -11.14 -16.23 18.81
C PRO A 13 -11.97 -15.03 18.33
N PHE A 14 -11.79 -14.59 17.08
CA PHE A 14 -12.59 -13.51 16.49
C PHE A 14 -14.08 -13.87 16.46
N SER A 15 -14.42 -15.07 15.98
CA SER A 15 -15.82 -15.52 15.94
C SER A 15 -16.41 -15.68 17.35
N LEU A 16 -15.64 -16.17 18.32
CA LEU A 16 -16.05 -16.30 19.72
C LEU A 16 -16.28 -14.93 20.39
N LEU A 17 -15.45 -13.93 20.10
CA LEU A 17 -15.67 -12.56 20.59
C LEU A 17 -16.93 -11.93 19.99
N LEU A 18 -17.22 -12.15 18.70
CA LEU A 18 -18.49 -11.70 18.11
C LEU A 18 -19.69 -12.36 18.79
N GLY A 19 -19.61 -13.67 19.08
CA GLY A 19 -20.60 -14.36 19.90
C GLY A 19 -20.81 -13.69 21.25
N SER A 20 -19.72 -13.35 21.94
CA SER A 20 -19.75 -12.67 23.24
C SER A 20 -20.39 -11.29 23.16
N ILE A 21 -20.03 -10.49 22.15
CA ILE A 21 -20.60 -9.15 21.90
C ILE A 21 -22.10 -9.26 21.60
N ALA A 22 -22.53 -10.23 20.81
CA ALA A 22 -23.95 -10.43 20.50
C ALA A 22 -24.79 -10.70 21.75
N THR A 23 -24.25 -11.39 22.76
CA THR A 23 -24.97 -11.58 24.04
C THR A 23 -25.17 -10.28 24.83
N LYS A 24 -24.39 -9.23 24.53
CA LYS A 24 -24.57 -7.88 25.09
C LYS A 24 -25.50 -7.00 24.25
N LEU A 25 -25.84 -7.44 23.04
CA LEU A 25 -26.73 -6.74 22.12
C LEU A 25 -28.17 -7.26 22.20
N ILE A 26 -28.36 -8.58 22.32
CA ILE A 26 -29.66 -9.25 22.21
C ILE A 26 -30.06 -9.80 23.60
N PRO A 27 -31.21 -9.38 24.19
CA PRO A 27 -31.61 -9.74 25.55
C PRO A 27 -32.35 -11.08 25.62
N VAL A 28 -31.75 -12.17 25.13
CA VAL A 28 -32.31 -13.54 25.04
C VAL A 28 -31.29 -14.54 25.66
N PRO A 29 -31.58 -15.83 25.92
CA PRO A 29 -30.61 -16.73 26.55
C PRO A 29 -29.25 -16.78 25.84
N SER A 30 -28.20 -16.43 26.59
CA SER A 30 -26.87 -16.10 26.05
C SER A 30 -26.21 -17.24 25.28
N ARG A 31 -26.45 -18.50 25.66
CA ARG A 31 -25.83 -19.67 25.00
C ARG A 31 -26.20 -19.78 23.53
N TRP A 32 -27.48 -19.59 23.20
CA TRP A 32 -27.95 -19.76 21.82
C TRP A 32 -27.52 -18.59 20.95
N ILE A 33 -27.60 -17.35 21.45
CA ILE A 33 -27.11 -16.16 20.74
C ILE A 33 -25.62 -16.31 20.44
N PHE A 34 -24.84 -16.72 21.44
CA PHE A 34 -23.41 -16.90 21.31
C PHE A 34 -23.07 -17.86 20.15
N TRP A 35 -23.56 -19.10 20.20
CA TRP A 35 -23.19 -20.11 19.20
C TRP A 35 -23.81 -19.85 17.82
N SER A 36 -25.03 -19.30 17.75
CA SER A 36 -25.62 -18.91 16.46
C SER A 36 -24.83 -17.77 15.81
N THR A 37 -24.35 -16.79 16.58
CA THR A 37 -23.52 -15.69 16.06
C THR A 37 -22.15 -16.19 15.62
N VAL A 38 -21.53 -17.12 16.37
CA VAL A 38 -20.28 -17.79 15.96
C VAL A 38 -20.48 -18.51 14.62
N ALA A 39 -21.57 -19.26 14.47
CA ALA A 39 -21.90 -19.94 13.21
C ALA A 39 -22.12 -18.95 12.06
N ILE A 40 -22.86 -17.86 12.28
CA ILE A 40 -23.05 -16.80 11.29
C ILE A 40 -21.70 -16.19 10.88
N ALA A 41 -20.82 -15.86 11.83
CA ALA A 41 -19.50 -15.31 11.55
C ALA A 41 -18.69 -16.21 10.61
N LEU A 42 -18.73 -17.52 10.86
CA LEU A 42 -18.05 -18.53 10.03
C LEU A 42 -18.72 -18.75 8.66
N LEU A 43 -19.97 -18.35 8.47
CA LEU A 43 -20.67 -18.41 7.18
C LEU A 43 -20.49 -17.13 6.35
N ILE A 44 -19.85 -16.08 6.85
CA ILE A 44 -19.57 -14.88 6.07
C ILE A 44 -18.23 -15.04 5.31
N PRO A 45 -18.22 -14.95 3.97
CA PRO A 45 -17.00 -15.04 3.17
C PRO A 45 -15.88 -14.11 3.63
N MET A 46 -16.21 -12.85 3.93
CA MET A 46 -15.23 -11.82 4.32
C MET A 46 -14.53 -12.12 5.66
N THR A 47 -15.08 -13.02 6.49
CA THR A 47 -14.39 -13.52 7.68
C THR A 47 -13.22 -14.45 7.30
N TRP A 48 -13.32 -15.14 6.17
CA TRP A 48 -12.33 -16.12 5.69
C TRP A 48 -11.37 -15.53 4.67
N SER A 49 -11.88 -14.76 3.71
CA SER A 49 -11.14 -14.41 2.51
C SER A 49 -9.79 -13.71 2.79
N PRO A 50 -9.68 -12.72 3.70
CA PRO A 50 -8.38 -12.14 4.04
C PRO A 50 -7.38 -13.18 4.58
N ASN A 51 -7.85 -14.10 5.45
CA ASN A 51 -7.00 -15.13 6.06
C ASN A 51 -6.53 -16.17 5.05
N LEU A 52 -7.41 -16.58 4.14
CA LEU A 52 -7.08 -17.49 3.04
C LEU A 52 -6.08 -16.88 2.04
N ARG A 53 -5.95 -15.55 2.05
CA ARG A 53 -4.95 -14.78 1.28
C ARG A 53 -3.66 -14.51 2.06
N GLY A 54 -3.59 -14.97 3.30
CA GLY A 54 -2.42 -14.84 4.17
C GLY A 54 -2.34 -13.50 4.91
N TYR A 55 -3.39 -12.69 4.89
CA TYR A 55 -3.48 -11.46 5.70
C TYR A 55 -3.79 -11.83 7.16
N PRO A 56 -2.90 -11.54 8.14
CA PRO A 56 -3.14 -11.75 9.56
C PRO A 56 -3.99 -10.64 10.20
N ASP A 57 -4.60 -9.79 9.39
CA ASP A 57 -5.31 -8.56 9.77
C ASP A 57 -6.51 -8.80 10.69
N ILE A 58 -7.10 -10.00 10.63
CA ILE A 58 -8.14 -10.42 11.59
C ILE A 58 -7.61 -10.43 13.03
N GLY A 59 -6.31 -10.63 13.23
CA GLY A 59 -5.66 -10.53 14.54
C GLY A 59 -5.70 -9.12 15.10
N ALA A 60 -5.57 -8.08 14.27
CA ALA A 60 -5.77 -6.70 14.71
C ALA A 60 -7.25 -6.44 15.04
N THR A 61 -8.17 -6.92 14.19
CA THR A 61 -9.61 -6.79 14.45
C THR A 61 -10.03 -7.47 15.75
N LEU A 62 -9.40 -8.59 16.12
CA LEU A 62 -9.62 -9.29 17.38
C LEU A 62 -9.46 -8.35 18.59
N PHE A 63 -8.41 -7.52 18.61
CA PHE A 63 -8.18 -6.58 19.71
C PHE A 63 -9.18 -5.43 19.71
N ILE A 64 -9.66 -4.98 18.55
CA ILE A 64 -10.80 -4.04 18.47
C ILE A 64 -12.07 -4.66 19.07
N LEU A 65 -12.33 -5.93 18.79
CA LEU A 65 -13.47 -6.65 19.38
C LEU A 65 -13.31 -6.87 20.88
N LEU A 66 -12.09 -7.12 21.36
CA LEU A 66 -11.83 -7.24 22.79
C LEU A 66 -12.07 -5.91 23.51
N ALA A 67 -11.58 -4.80 22.95
CA ALA A 67 -11.88 -3.44 23.42
C ALA A 67 -13.39 -3.17 23.45
N THR A 68 -14.09 -3.57 22.38
CA THR A 68 -15.55 -3.46 22.28
C THR A 68 -16.27 -4.26 23.35
N LEU A 69 -15.89 -5.52 23.57
CA LEU A 69 -16.51 -6.36 24.58
C LEU A 69 -16.31 -5.80 25.99
N ILE A 70 -15.08 -5.36 26.32
CA ILE A 70 -14.75 -4.78 27.63
C ILE A 70 -15.55 -3.48 27.85
N TYR A 71 -15.65 -2.63 26.83
CA TYR A 71 -16.48 -1.42 26.89
C TYR A 71 -17.96 -1.76 27.14
N LEU A 72 -18.51 -2.74 26.41
CA LEU A 72 -19.91 -3.14 26.52
C LEU A 72 -20.24 -3.87 27.84
N GLN A 73 -19.25 -4.45 28.54
CA GLN A 73 -19.47 -4.97 29.89
C GLN A 73 -19.90 -3.87 30.87
N ASN A 74 -19.35 -2.65 30.71
CA ASN A 74 -19.73 -1.50 31.51
C ASN A 74 -19.46 -0.19 30.76
N ILE A 75 -20.48 0.27 30.05
CA ILE A 75 -20.43 1.48 29.19
C ILE A 75 -20.06 2.74 29.99
N ARG A 76 -20.36 2.77 31.30
CA ARG A 76 -20.02 3.90 32.18
C ARG A 76 -18.55 3.89 32.65
N LEU A 77 -17.82 2.82 32.34
CA LEU A 77 -16.41 2.63 32.71
C LEU A 77 -16.20 2.91 34.20
N THR A 78 -16.99 2.27 35.07
CA THR A 78 -16.87 2.47 36.53
C THR A 78 -15.69 1.69 37.10
N ALA A 79 -15.24 0.62 36.42
CA ALA A 79 -14.06 -0.12 36.80
C ALA A 79 -12.83 0.47 36.11
N TRP A 80 -11.96 1.11 36.90
CA TRP A 80 -10.80 1.86 36.39
C TRP A 80 -9.81 1.03 35.59
N TRP A 81 -9.73 -0.29 35.82
CA TRP A 81 -8.87 -1.18 35.02
C TRP A 81 -9.32 -1.31 33.56
N GLN A 82 -10.60 -1.10 33.25
CA GLN A 82 -11.12 -1.21 31.89
C GLN A 82 -10.50 -0.17 30.97
N ILE A 83 -10.26 1.03 31.49
CA ILE A 83 -9.72 2.18 30.75
C ILE A 83 -8.34 1.86 30.14
N PRO A 84 -7.29 1.49 30.92
CA PRO A 84 -6.00 1.16 30.35
C PRO A 84 -6.05 -0.09 29.48
N VAL A 85 -6.87 -1.10 29.80
CA VAL A 85 -6.98 -2.33 28.98
C VAL A 85 -7.62 -2.06 27.62
N ILE A 86 -8.67 -1.24 27.54
CA ILE A 86 -9.25 -0.80 26.27
C ILE A 86 -8.18 -0.07 25.45
N GLY A 87 -7.47 0.90 26.05
CA GLY A 87 -6.40 1.63 25.37
C GLY A 87 -5.27 0.72 24.87
N LEU A 88 -4.83 -0.25 25.68
CA LEU A 88 -3.84 -1.26 25.31
C LEU A 88 -4.32 -2.08 24.09
N CYS A 89 -5.58 -2.54 24.10
CA CYS A 89 -6.13 -3.30 22.98
C CYS A 89 -6.17 -2.47 21.69
N LEU A 90 -6.59 -1.21 21.76
CA LEU A 90 -6.58 -0.30 20.60
C LEU A 90 -5.14 -0.08 20.09
N GLY A 91 -4.18 0.14 21.00
CA GLY A 91 -2.76 0.30 20.66
C GLY A 91 -2.16 -0.94 20.00
N ILE A 92 -2.40 -2.13 20.56
CA ILE A 92 -1.93 -3.40 19.98
C ILE A 92 -2.52 -3.61 18.59
N SER A 93 -3.80 -3.30 18.38
CA SER A 93 -4.42 -3.39 17.06
C SER A 93 -3.68 -2.56 16.01
N ILE A 94 -3.24 -1.35 16.38
CA ILE A 94 -2.50 -0.44 15.50
C ILE A 94 -1.09 -0.97 15.23
N VAL A 95 -0.40 -1.48 16.26
CA VAL A 95 0.94 -2.06 16.15
C VAL A 95 0.94 -3.28 15.23
N LEU A 96 -0.06 -4.17 15.36
CA LEU A 96 -0.19 -5.33 14.49
C LEU A 96 -0.45 -4.92 13.03
N ARG A 97 -1.33 -3.94 12.82
CA ARG A 97 -1.69 -3.44 11.49
C ARG A 97 -2.05 -1.96 11.55
N ARG A 98 -1.17 -1.11 11.00
CA ARG A 98 -1.29 0.36 11.06
C ARG A 98 -2.64 0.95 10.66
N HIS A 99 -3.34 0.37 9.69
CA HIS A 99 -4.64 0.90 9.24
C HIS A 99 -5.79 0.64 10.22
N PHE A 100 -5.57 -0.16 11.28
CA PHE A 100 -6.52 -0.22 12.39
C PHE A 100 -6.46 1.00 13.31
N ALA A 101 -5.57 1.97 13.04
CA ALA A 101 -5.67 3.31 13.61
C ALA A 101 -7.04 3.94 13.32
N TYR A 102 -7.57 3.71 12.11
CA TYR A 102 -8.91 4.15 11.73
C TYR A 102 -10.00 3.48 12.58
N SER A 103 -9.94 2.16 12.82
CA SER A 103 -10.85 1.51 13.78
C SER A 103 -10.75 2.05 15.20
N ALA A 104 -9.56 2.38 15.69
CA ALA A 104 -9.41 2.99 17.00
C ALA A 104 -10.03 4.41 17.05
N ILE A 105 -9.87 5.19 15.98
CA ILE A 105 -10.51 6.50 15.83
C ILE A 105 -12.03 6.35 15.79
N ALA A 106 -12.57 5.47 14.95
CA ALA A 106 -14.01 5.19 14.88
C ALA A 106 -14.57 4.72 16.22
N PHE A 107 -13.83 3.89 16.97
CA PHE A 107 -14.20 3.46 18.32
C PHE A 107 -14.31 4.63 19.29
N LEU A 108 -13.27 5.47 19.37
CA LEU A 108 -13.24 6.62 20.27
C LEU A 108 -14.29 7.67 19.88
N ALA A 109 -14.51 7.88 18.58
CA ALA A 109 -15.56 8.73 18.05
C ALA A 109 -16.95 8.21 18.44
N ALA A 110 -17.19 6.89 18.37
CA ALA A 110 -18.45 6.28 18.78
C ALA A 110 -18.70 6.44 20.29
N VAL A 111 -17.70 6.19 21.14
CA VAL A 111 -17.80 6.40 22.60
C VAL A 111 -18.09 7.88 22.92
N SER A 112 -17.39 8.79 22.24
CA SER A 112 -17.55 10.24 22.44
C SER A 112 -18.94 10.72 22.03
N CYS A 113 -19.41 10.28 20.86
CA CYS A 113 -20.74 10.64 20.35
C CYS A 113 -21.85 10.04 21.22
N GLN A 114 -21.73 8.78 21.65
CA GLN A 114 -22.67 8.17 22.59
C GLN A 114 -22.72 8.93 23.93
N THR A 115 -21.57 9.34 24.45
CA THR A 115 -21.49 10.16 25.66
C THR A 115 -22.22 11.49 25.48
N MET A 116 -22.04 12.14 24.32
CA MET A 116 -22.74 13.38 23.99
C MET A 116 -24.26 13.18 23.89
N ILE A 117 -24.72 12.11 23.22
CA ILE A 117 -26.16 11.77 23.13
C ILE A 117 -26.76 11.57 24.54
N ASN A 118 -26.06 10.84 25.40
CA ASN A 118 -26.51 10.62 26.79
C ASN A 118 -26.54 11.94 27.59
N PHE A 119 -25.58 12.83 27.37
CA PHE A 119 -25.56 14.15 28.00
C PHE A 119 -26.75 15.00 27.53
N LEU A 120 -26.97 15.13 26.22
CA LEU A 120 -28.06 15.93 25.65
C LEU A 120 -29.45 15.44 26.10
N THR A 121 -29.64 14.13 26.22
CA THR A 121 -30.90 13.54 26.68
C THR A 121 -31.16 13.71 28.17
N THR A 122 -30.12 13.93 28.99
CA THR A 122 -30.26 14.07 30.45
C THR A 122 -30.03 15.50 30.96
N PHE A 123 -29.60 16.41 30.08
CA PHE A 123 -29.19 17.78 30.39
C PHE A 123 -30.22 18.57 31.23
N ASN A 124 -31.50 18.53 30.84
CA ASN A 124 -32.56 19.26 31.52
C ASN A 124 -33.05 18.59 32.84
N SER A 125 -32.62 17.36 33.12
CA SER A 125 -33.19 16.53 34.19
C SER A 125 -32.29 16.36 35.42
N VAL A 126 -30.99 16.67 35.31
CA VAL A 126 -30.01 16.38 36.38
C VAL A 126 -29.02 17.55 36.54
N ASN A 127 -28.99 18.15 37.74
CA ASN A 127 -28.12 19.29 38.10
C ASN A 127 -26.60 18.98 37.99
N ASN A 128 -26.22 17.70 37.85
CA ASN A 128 -24.84 17.20 37.79
C ASN A 128 -24.39 16.72 36.38
N SER A 129 -25.12 17.07 35.32
CA SER A 129 -24.84 16.57 33.96
C SER A 129 -23.45 16.96 33.43
N TRP A 130 -22.98 18.18 33.73
CA TRP A 130 -21.63 18.64 33.35
C TRP A 130 -20.50 17.85 34.01
N LYS A 131 -20.65 17.53 35.29
CA LYS A 131 -19.66 16.72 36.02
C LYS A 131 -19.50 15.33 35.40
N ARG A 132 -20.61 14.72 34.97
CA ARG A 132 -20.61 13.41 34.28
C ARG A 132 -19.98 13.48 32.90
N LEU A 133 -20.20 14.58 32.16
CA LEU A 133 -19.55 14.80 30.87
C LEU A 133 -18.03 14.93 31.04
N LEU A 134 -17.59 15.74 32.01
CA LEU A 134 -16.17 15.89 32.33
C LEU A 134 -15.52 14.57 32.76
N GLU A 135 -16.19 13.81 33.63
CA GLU A 135 -15.71 12.48 34.06
C GLU A 135 -15.55 11.54 32.86
N SER A 136 -16.53 11.53 31.95
CA SER A 136 -16.48 10.70 30.75
C SER A 136 -15.36 11.15 29.81
N ALA A 137 -15.17 12.47 29.64
CA ALA A 137 -14.07 13.03 28.85
C ALA A 137 -12.71 12.61 29.40
N ILE A 138 -12.50 12.68 30.72
CA ILE A 138 -11.26 12.21 31.37
C ILE A 138 -11.03 10.72 31.07
N LYS A 139 -12.05 9.88 31.20
CA LYS A 139 -11.92 8.43 30.93
C LYS A 139 -11.57 8.16 29.47
N ILE A 140 -12.21 8.85 28.52
CA ILE A 140 -11.90 8.73 27.09
C ILE A 140 -10.47 9.18 26.81
N SER A 141 -10.03 10.32 27.38
CA SER A 141 -8.66 10.80 27.26
C SER A 141 -7.64 9.81 27.81
N LEU A 142 -7.94 9.13 28.92
CA LEU A 142 -7.07 8.09 29.48
C LEU A 142 -7.01 6.83 28.61
N ILE A 143 -8.09 6.44 27.93
CA ILE A 143 -8.07 5.37 26.92
C ILE A 143 -7.13 5.77 25.78
N SER A 144 -7.27 6.98 25.24
CA SER A 144 -6.43 7.51 24.16
C SER A 144 -4.96 7.58 24.59
N LEU A 145 -4.68 8.03 25.81
CA LEU A 145 -3.33 8.09 26.36
C LEU A 145 -2.71 6.69 26.49
N SER A 146 -3.44 5.70 27.01
CA SER A 146 -2.97 4.32 27.10
C SER A 146 -2.69 3.72 25.71
N SER A 147 -3.56 3.99 24.72
CA SER A 147 -3.32 3.59 23.33
C SER A 147 -2.07 4.26 22.76
N PHE A 148 -1.89 5.56 22.97
CA PHE A 148 -0.72 6.31 22.51
C PHE A 148 0.59 5.82 23.15
N LEU A 149 0.58 5.52 24.46
CA LEU A 149 1.73 4.94 25.16
C LEU A 149 2.08 3.56 24.58
N THR A 150 1.08 2.73 24.30
CA THR A 150 1.29 1.42 23.68
C THR A 150 1.97 1.55 22.31
N ILE A 151 1.49 2.46 21.45
CA ILE A 151 2.11 2.70 20.13
C ILE A 151 3.52 3.27 20.30
N SER A 152 3.72 4.21 21.23
CA SER A 152 5.04 4.80 21.49
C SER A 152 6.08 3.77 21.91
N ILE A 153 5.69 2.79 22.74
CA ILE A 153 6.58 1.73 23.22
C ILE A 153 6.97 0.76 22.09
N PHE A 154 5.98 0.31 21.30
CA PHE A 154 6.20 -0.79 20.34
C PHE A 154 6.44 -0.33 18.89
N ALA A 155 6.07 0.90 18.55
CA ALA A 155 6.03 1.40 17.17
C ALA A 155 6.34 2.90 17.07
N TRP A 156 7.35 3.39 17.81
CA TRP A 156 7.77 4.80 17.73
C TRP A 156 8.01 5.30 16.30
N GLY A 157 8.65 4.49 15.46
CA GLY A 157 8.90 4.83 14.05
C GLY A 157 7.62 5.12 13.26
N PHE A 158 6.50 4.45 13.59
CA PHE A 158 5.21 4.73 12.96
C PHE A 158 4.67 6.13 13.35
N ILE A 159 4.88 6.58 14.59
CA ILE A 159 4.49 7.92 15.03
C ILE A 159 5.30 8.96 14.26
N GLN A 160 6.62 8.76 14.18
CA GLN A 160 7.50 9.65 13.42
C GLN A 160 7.05 9.76 11.96
N SER A 161 6.87 8.63 11.26
CA SER A 161 6.42 8.65 9.86
C SER A 161 5.02 9.26 9.69
N SER A 162 4.11 9.06 10.66
CA SER A 162 2.77 9.68 10.62
C SER A 162 2.78 11.20 10.75
N LEU A 163 3.79 11.77 11.39
CA LEU A 163 3.96 13.22 11.54
C LEU A 163 4.72 13.83 10.35
N THR A 164 5.60 13.06 9.69
CA THR A 164 6.48 13.59 8.64
C THR A 164 6.03 13.25 7.21
N GLU A 165 5.25 12.19 7.01
CA GLU A 165 4.87 11.71 5.68
C GLU A 165 3.44 12.11 5.30
N ASN A 166 3.26 12.62 4.09
CA ASN A 166 1.92 12.81 3.52
C ASN A 166 1.39 11.50 2.93
N TYR A 167 0.78 10.67 3.78
CA TYR A 167 0.19 9.40 3.37
C TYR A 167 -0.94 9.55 2.34
N ARG A 168 -1.65 10.68 2.33
CA ARG A 168 -2.73 10.92 1.36
C ARG A 168 -2.19 10.97 -0.06
N THR A 169 -1.05 11.65 -0.27
CA THR A 169 -0.37 11.67 -1.56
C THR A 169 0.23 10.30 -1.89
N LEU A 170 0.89 9.65 -0.93
CA LEU A 170 1.54 8.35 -1.12
C LEU A 170 0.56 7.25 -1.57
N TYR A 171 -0.67 7.28 -1.05
CA TYR A 171 -1.71 6.30 -1.36
C TYR A 171 -2.76 6.80 -2.36
N ALA A 172 -2.53 7.93 -3.04
CA ALA A 172 -3.48 8.52 -3.97
C ALA A 172 -3.89 7.52 -5.09
N ALA A 173 -2.95 6.73 -5.60
CA ALA A 173 -3.23 5.68 -6.59
C ALA A 173 -4.19 4.58 -6.11
N TRP A 174 -4.30 4.33 -4.80
CA TRP A 174 -5.18 3.30 -4.23
C TRP A 174 -6.55 3.85 -3.82
N SER A 175 -6.73 5.17 -3.80
CA SER A 175 -7.99 5.82 -3.46
C SER A 175 -8.92 5.83 -4.67
N LEU A 176 -9.98 5.02 -4.63
CA LEU A 176 -10.98 4.93 -5.70
C LEU A 176 -12.00 6.08 -5.64
N SER A 177 -12.85 6.16 -6.67
CA SER A 177 -14.02 7.04 -6.63
C SER A 177 -15.03 6.56 -5.58
N ILE A 178 -15.89 7.46 -5.09
CA ILE A 178 -16.92 7.11 -4.10
C ILE A 178 -17.88 6.02 -4.65
N PRO A 179 -18.39 6.11 -5.90
CA PRO A 179 -19.23 5.05 -6.46
C PRO A 179 -18.51 3.70 -6.54
N ASP A 180 -17.25 3.67 -6.99
CA ASP A 180 -16.50 2.44 -7.14
C ASP A 180 -16.28 1.75 -5.79
N ILE A 181 -15.86 2.52 -4.77
CA ILE A 181 -15.58 1.95 -3.46
C ILE A 181 -16.87 1.50 -2.75
N PHE A 182 -17.95 2.27 -2.87
CA PHE A 182 -19.25 1.90 -2.34
C PHE A 182 -19.74 0.59 -2.96
N TRP A 183 -19.75 0.52 -4.30
CA TRP A 183 -20.19 -0.68 -5.02
C TRP A 183 -19.33 -1.89 -4.67
N ARG A 184 -18.03 -1.69 -4.51
CA ARG A 184 -17.09 -2.74 -4.15
C ARG A 184 -17.34 -3.32 -2.77
N TYR A 185 -17.47 -2.49 -1.73
CA TYR A 185 -17.81 -2.97 -0.39
C TYR A 185 -19.22 -3.59 -0.34
N ALA A 186 -20.16 -3.08 -1.14
CA ALA A 186 -21.48 -3.69 -1.27
C ALA A 186 -21.37 -5.13 -1.82
N CYS A 187 -20.58 -5.32 -2.87
CA CYS A 187 -20.35 -6.62 -3.49
C CYS A 187 -19.55 -7.57 -2.60
N PHE A 188 -18.66 -7.09 -1.72
CA PHE A 188 -17.91 -7.96 -0.79
C PHE A 188 -18.82 -8.84 0.07
N TYR A 189 -19.97 -8.32 0.49
CA TYR A 189 -20.93 -9.06 1.30
C TYR A 189 -22.12 -9.60 0.50
N GLY A 190 -22.47 -8.94 -0.61
CA GLY A 190 -23.66 -9.22 -1.40
C GLY A 190 -24.86 -8.38 -0.95
N LEU A 191 -25.61 -7.85 -1.91
CA LEU A 191 -26.72 -6.92 -1.64
C LEU A 191 -27.82 -7.52 -0.75
N ILE A 192 -28.11 -8.83 -0.90
CA ILE A 192 -29.13 -9.49 -0.07
C ILE A 192 -28.69 -9.54 1.39
N THR A 193 -27.42 -9.89 1.65
CA THR A 193 -26.87 -9.92 3.01
C THR A 193 -26.92 -8.54 3.67
N LEU A 194 -26.57 -7.49 2.93
CA LEU A 194 -26.66 -6.12 3.44
C LEU A 194 -28.09 -5.68 3.74
N LEU A 195 -29.05 -6.09 2.89
CA LEU A 195 -30.46 -5.85 3.15
C LEU A 195 -30.92 -6.53 4.45
N LEU A 196 -30.52 -7.79 4.68
CA LEU A 196 -30.84 -8.49 5.93
C LEU A 196 -30.23 -7.82 7.16
N VAL A 197 -29.00 -7.31 7.05
CA VAL A 197 -28.34 -6.53 8.12
C VAL A 197 -29.14 -5.27 8.45
N ALA A 198 -29.54 -4.51 7.42
CA ALA A 198 -30.34 -3.31 7.59
C ALA A 198 -31.69 -3.63 8.26
N ILE A 199 -32.40 -4.65 7.78
CA ILE A 199 -33.65 -5.12 8.38
C ILE A 199 -33.42 -5.56 9.84
N GLY A 200 -32.34 -6.28 10.12
CA GLY A 200 -32.01 -6.76 11.47
C GLY A 200 -31.85 -5.64 12.49
N PHE A 201 -31.06 -4.61 12.18
CA PHE A 201 -30.92 -3.46 13.07
C PHE A 201 -32.21 -2.62 13.14
N SER A 202 -32.85 -2.32 12.01
CA SER A 202 -34.05 -1.47 11.96
C SER A 202 -35.24 -2.12 12.68
N VAL A 203 -35.61 -3.35 12.31
CA VAL A 203 -36.74 -4.06 12.94
C VAL A 203 -36.39 -4.45 14.37
N GLY A 204 -35.13 -4.81 14.66
CA GLY A 204 -34.68 -5.09 16.02
C GLY A 204 -34.84 -3.90 16.98
N LEU A 205 -34.53 -2.68 16.50
CA LEU A 205 -34.79 -1.45 17.25
C LEU A 205 -36.29 -1.17 17.41
N LEU A 206 -37.06 -1.25 16.33
CA LEU A 206 -38.52 -0.97 16.35
C LEU A 206 -39.28 -1.93 17.26
N THR A 207 -38.90 -3.20 17.27
CA THR A 207 -39.50 -4.25 18.11
C THR A 207 -38.92 -4.29 19.53
N LYS A 208 -37.93 -3.45 19.84
CA LYS A 208 -37.18 -3.46 21.11
C LYS A 208 -36.54 -4.82 21.43
N SER A 209 -36.20 -5.58 20.38
CA SER A 209 -35.47 -6.85 20.48
C SER A 209 -33.97 -6.65 20.73
N LEU A 210 -33.48 -5.40 20.70
CA LEU A 210 -32.07 -5.05 20.89
C LEU A 210 -31.90 -4.11 22.08
N ILE A 211 -30.78 -4.23 22.79
CA ILE A 211 -30.44 -3.35 23.92
C ILE A 211 -30.03 -1.97 23.37
N PRO A 212 -30.76 -0.88 23.69
CA PRO A 212 -30.56 0.42 23.04
C PRO A 212 -29.14 1.00 23.19
N SER A 213 -28.57 0.96 24.40
CA SER A 213 -27.23 1.50 24.65
C SER A 213 -26.14 0.76 23.85
N THR A 214 -26.17 -0.56 23.85
CA THR A 214 -25.26 -1.38 23.03
C THR A 214 -25.45 -1.11 21.55
N THR A 215 -26.71 -1.01 21.10
CA THR A 215 -27.03 -0.79 19.69
C THR A 215 -26.54 0.57 19.20
N ILE A 216 -26.74 1.63 19.98
CA ILE A 216 -26.27 2.99 19.64
C ILE A 216 -24.75 2.99 19.47
N PHE A 217 -24.01 2.39 20.41
CA PHE A 217 -22.55 2.30 20.30
C PHE A 217 -22.11 1.59 19.02
N LEU A 218 -22.65 0.40 18.75
CA LEU A 218 -22.26 -0.43 17.60
C LEU A 218 -22.63 0.25 16.27
N LEU A 219 -23.80 0.89 16.18
CA LEU A 219 -24.19 1.64 14.99
C LEU A 219 -23.30 2.86 14.77
N LEU A 220 -22.99 3.64 15.81
CA LEU A 220 -22.04 4.76 15.69
C LEU A 220 -20.66 4.29 15.25
N PHE A 221 -20.16 3.21 15.84
CA PHE A 221 -18.87 2.61 15.46
C PHE A 221 -18.87 2.16 13.99
N GLY A 222 -19.95 1.51 13.54
CA GLY A 222 -20.13 1.13 12.15
C GLY A 222 -20.23 2.32 11.19
N ILE A 223 -20.95 3.39 11.58
CA ILE A 223 -21.10 4.62 10.78
C ILE A 223 -19.76 5.34 10.63
N PHE A 224 -19.00 5.53 11.71
CA PHE A 224 -17.68 6.15 11.63
C PHE A 224 -16.72 5.32 10.79
N SER A 225 -16.73 3.99 10.96
CA SER A 225 -15.96 3.10 10.10
C SER A 225 -16.38 3.26 8.62
N LEU A 226 -17.67 3.32 8.31
CA LEU A 226 -18.15 3.51 6.93
C LEU A 226 -17.71 4.86 6.36
N ALA A 227 -17.79 5.93 7.14
CA ALA A 227 -17.36 7.26 6.71
C ALA A 227 -15.86 7.30 6.40
N GLU A 228 -15.02 6.72 7.26
CA GLU A 228 -13.57 6.66 7.06
C GLU A 228 -13.22 5.93 5.75
N TRP A 229 -13.81 4.76 5.52
CA TRP A 229 -13.43 3.90 4.40
C TRP A 229 -14.11 4.27 3.08
N LEU A 230 -15.33 4.82 3.10
CA LEU A 230 -16.07 5.19 1.88
C LEU A 230 -15.84 6.64 1.45
N ILE A 231 -15.50 7.54 2.37
CA ILE A 231 -15.37 8.98 2.07
C ILE A 231 -13.90 9.42 2.14
N LEU A 232 -13.19 9.09 3.23
CA LEU A 232 -11.85 9.61 3.46
C LEU A 232 -10.77 8.80 2.72
N LEU A 233 -10.71 7.49 2.94
CA LEU A 233 -9.62 6.62 2.48
C LEU A 233 -9.86 6.04 1.09
N ARG A 234 -11.05 5.45 0.89
CA ARG A 234 -11.50 4.87 -0.38
C ARG A 234 -10.60 3.75 -0.93
N TYR A 235 -9.96 2.99 -0.04
CA TYR A 235 -9.11 1.85 -0.43
C TYR A 235 -9.92 0.56 -0.56
N GLY A 236 -9.72 -0.16 -1.66
CA GLY A 236 -10.54 -1.32 -2.06
C GLY A 236 -9.93 -2.70 -1.81
N ASN A 237 -8.85 -2.85 -1.05
CA ASN A 237 -8.30 -4.18 -0.79
C ASN A 237 -9.23 -4.99 0.15
N ILE A 238 -9.31 -6.31 -0.03
CA ILE A 238 -10.22 -7.19 0.69
C ILE A 238 -10.02 -7.18 2.22
N HIS A 239 -8.79 -7.04 2.71
CA HIS A 239 -8.52 -7.08 4.15
C HIS A 239 -9.14 -5.88 4.90
N TYR A 240 -9.40 -4.78 4.22
CA TYR A 240 -10.13 -3.64 4.78
C TYR A 240 -11.62 -3.94 5.02
N SER A 241 -12.17 -5.01 4.44
CA SER A 241 -13.53 -5.45 4.77
C SER A 241 -13.72 -5.79 6.25
N LEU A 242 -12.64 -6.15 6.95
CA LEU A 242 -12.66 -6.52 8.37
C LEU A 242 -13.11 -5.38 9.29
N HIS A 243 -13.03 -4.12 8.86
CA HIS A 243 -13.60 -2.98 9.59
C HIS A 243 -15.13 -3.03 9.67
N PHE A 244 -15.78 -3.71 8.71
CA PHE A 244 -17.23 -3.83 8.61
C PHE A 244 -17.75 -5.20 9.04
N THR A 245 -16.94 -6.25 8.89
CA THR A 245 -17.37 -7.64 9.13
C THR A 245 -18.04 -7.82 10.51
N PRO A 246 -17.54 -7.24 11.62
CA PRO A 246 -18.24 -7.30 12.90
C PRO A 246 -19.68 -6.78 12.87
N ILE A 247 -19.91 -5.62 12.24
CA ILE A 247 -21.23 -4.99 12.17
C ILE A 247 -22.17 -5.81 11.28
N ILE A 248 -21.66 -6.37 10.18
CA ILE A 248 -22.42 -7.28 9.30
C ILE A 248 -22.87 -8.52 10.08
N VAL A 249 -21.96 -9.18 10.80
CA VAL A 249 -22.30 -10.38 11.59
C VAL A 249 -23.31 -10.06 12.69
N LEU A 250 -23.11 -8.97 13.44
CA LEU A 250 -24.01 -8.57 14.52
C LEU A 250 -25.39 -8.15 14.00
N GLY A 251 -25.46 -7.54 12.82
CA GLY A 251 -26.73 -7.21 12.16
C GLY A 251 -27.50 -8.44 11.68
N LEU A 252 -26.81 -9.44 11.15
CA LEU A 252 -27.43 -10.72 10.78
C LEU A 252 -27.90 -11.51 12.01
N ALA A 253 -27.11 -11.52 13.09
CA ALA A 253 -27.53 -12.10 14.36
C ALA A 253 -28.79 -11.39 14.88
N SER A 254 -28.83 -10.06 14.80
CA SER A 254 -30.01 -9.27 15.15
C SER A 254 -31.21 -9.65 14.29
N PHE A 255 -31.05 -9.78 12.97
CA PHE A 255 -32.12 -10.24 12.07
C PHE A 255 -32.68 -11.61 12.46
N VAL A 256 -31.81 -12.61 12.66
CA VAL A 256 -32.20 -13.97 13.03
C VAL A 256 -32.99 -13.98 14.34
N TRP A 257 -32.50 -13.30 15.37
CA TRP A 257 -33.14 -13.30 16.69
C TRP A 257 -34.40 -12.45 16.75
N THR A 258 -34.45 -11.33 16.03
CA THR A 258 -35.69 -10.56 15.87
C THR A 258 -36.74 -11.38 15.13
N ALA A 259 -36.37 -12.14 14.09
CA ALA A 259 -37.30 -13.03 13.41
C ALA A 259 -37.82 -14.15 14.32
N ILE A 260 -36.96 -14.72 15.16
CA ILE A 260 -37.34 -15.75 16.15
C ILE A 260 -38.37 -15.21 17.14
N ASN A 261 -38.17 -13.99 17.62
CA ASN A 261 -39.01 -13.38 18.65
C ASN A 261 -40.31 -12.78 18.09
N THR A 262 -40.35 -12.43 16.80
CA THR A 262 -41.49 -11.71 16.20
C THR A 262 -42.48 -12.62 15.48
N PHE A 263 -41.99 -13.67 14.80
CA PHE A 263 -42.83 -14.49 13.91
C PHE A 263 -43.27 -15.82 14.54
N ARG A 264 -44.47 -16.29 14.13
CA ARG A 264 -45.03 -17.60 14.50
C ARG A 264 -44.26 -18.76 13.88
N ASP A 265 -44.39 -19.96 14.44
CA ASP A 265 -43.56 -21.13 14.15
C ASP A 265 -43.36 -21.44 12.65
N LYS A 266 -44.43 -21.48 11.83
CA LYS A 266 -44.30 -21.79 10.39
C LYS A 266 -43.56 -20.70 9.62
N THR A 267 -43.94 -19.43 9.80
CA THR A 267 -43.30 -18.30 9.12
C THR A 267 -41.86 -18.13 9.57
N ARG A 268 -41.60 -18.30 10.88
CA ARG A 268 -40.25 -18.31 11.45
C ARG A 268 -39.38 -19.38 10.79
N LEU A 269 -39.87 -20.61 10.69
CA LEU A 269 -39.12 -21.70 10.05
C LEU A 269 -38.79 -21.39 8.59
N ILE A 270 -39.72 -20.82 7.82
CA ILE A 270 -39.48 -20.42 6.43
C ILE A 270 -38.39 -19.34 6.34
N ILE A 271 -38.52 -18.26 7.12
CA ILE A 271 -37.55 -17.15 7.12
C ILE A 271 -36.15 -17.66 7.50
N LEU A 272 -36.05 -18.45 8.56
CA LEU A 272 -34.76 -19.00 9.02
C LEU A 272 -34.16 -19.99 8.01
N SER A 273 -34.98 -20.83 7.39
CA SER A 273 -34.52 -21.77 6.36
C SER A 273 -33.99 -21.04 5.14
N LEU A 274 -34.74 -20.05 4.64
CA LEU A 274 -34.31 -19.21 3.51
C LEU A 274 -33.02 -18.44 3.84
N THR A 275 -32.92 -17.91 5.06
CA THR A 275 -31.71 -17.20 5.53
C THR A 275 -30.53 -18.15 5.62
N GLY A 276 -30.72 -19.36 6.15
CA GLY A 276 -29.68 -20.38 6.23
C GLY A 276 -29.19 -20.81 4.85
N ILE A 277 -30.10 -21.09 3.91
CA ILE A 277 -29.78 -21.42 2.53
C ILE A 277 -29.03 -20.26 1.86
N LEU A 278 -29.51 -19.03 2.04
CA LEU A 278 -28.84 -17.84 1.52
C LEU A 278 -27.42 -17.70 2.06
N LEU A 279 -27.21 -17.78 3.37
CA LEU A 279 -25.89 -17.62 3.98
C LEU A 279 -24.94 -18.74 3.55
N LEU A 280 -25.42 -19.99 3.47
CA LEU A 280 -24.63 -21.11 2.98
C LEU A 280 -24.28 -20.96 1.50
N GLY A 281 -25.24 -20.56 0.66
CA GLY A 281 -25.01 -20.28 -0.76
C GLY A 281 -24.02 -19.12 -0.95
N ASN A 282 -24.18 -18.04 -0.17
CA ASN A 282 -23.29 -16.89 -0.18
C ASN A 282 -21.87 -17.27 0.25
N PHE A 283 -21.74 -18.13 1.27
CA PHE A 283 -20.48 -18.71 1.70
C PHE A 283 -19.81 -19.48 0.57
N ILE A 284 -20.50 -20.47 0.00
CA ILE A 284 -20.00 -21.32 -1.09
C ILE A 284 -19.58 -20.46 -2.30
N PHE A 285 -20.41 -19.50 -2.71
CA PHE A 285 -20.08 -18.59 -3.82
C PHE A 285 -18.94 -17.63 -3.48
N GLY A 286 -18.75 -17.27 -2.22
CA GLY A 286 -17.66 -16.40 -1.80
C GLY A 286 -16.30 -17.11 -1.80
N ILE A 287 -16.24 -18.38 -1.39
CA ILE A 287 -14.97 -19.08 -1.14
C ILE A 287 -14.65 -20.24 -2.09
N THR A 288 -15.54 -20.63 -3.00
CA THR A 288 -15.29 -21.73 -3.96
C THR A 288 -15.29 -21.25 -5.41
N THR A 289 -14.72 -22.01 -6.34
CA THR A 289 -14.71 -21.65 -7.77
C THR A 289 -16.09 -21.56 -8.40
N ILE A 290 -17.12 -22.17 -7.78
CA ILE A 290 -18.53 -22.12 -8.24
C ILE A 290 -19.04 -20.67 -8.32
N GLY A 291 -18.52 -19.77 -7.48
CA GLY A 291 -18.90 -18.36 -7.48
C GLY A 291 -18.23 -17.48 -8.55
N LYS A 292 -17.41 -18.05 -9.45
CA LYS A 292 -16.78 -17.35 -10.58
C LYS A 292 -17.72 -17.23 -11.78
N PHE A 293 -18.89 -16.66 -11.58
CA PHE A 293 -19.83 -16.35 -12.67
C PHE A 293 -19.91 -14.84 -12.87
N ASN A 294 -20.15 -14.41 -14.11
CA ASN A 294 -20.23 -13.00 -14.48
C ASN A 294 -21.59 -12.73 -15.16
N ASN A 295 -22.63 -12.58 -14.35
CA ASN A 295 -23.99 -12.26 -14.80
C ASN A 295 -24.60 -11.14 -13.94
N SER A 296 -25.77 -10.63 -14.34
CA SER A 296 -26.43 -9.51 -13.64
C SER A 296 -26.86 -9.83 -12.21
N LEU A 297 -26.97 -11.11 -11.83
CA LEU A 297 -27.30 -11.53 -10.47
C LEU A 297 -26.07 -11.56 -9.54
N ARG A 298 -24.86 -11.42 -10.10
CA ARG A 298 -23.60 -11.51 -9.35
C ARG A 298 -23.52 -10.60 -8.13
N PRO A 299 -24.00 -9.34 -8.16
CA PRO A 299 -23.93 -8.44 -7.00
C PRO A 299 -24.85 -8.84 -5.84
N LEU A 300 -25.84 -9.71 -6.07
CA LEU A 300 -26.73 -10.19 -5.00
C LEU A 300 -25.99 -11.04 -3.95
N PHE A 301 -24.90 -11.69 -4.37
CA PHE A 301 -24.04 -12.54 -3.56
C PHE A 301 -22.64 -11.91 -3.39
N ALA A 302 -21.93 -12.32 -2.34
CA ALA A 302 -20.57 -11.90 -2.01
C ALA A 302 -19.59 -12.16 -3.16
N THR A 303 -18.69 -11.23 -3.42
CA THR A 303 -17.60 -11.35 -4.39
C THR A 303 -16.77 -12.61 -4.13
N ASN A 304 -16.33 -13.26 -5.20
CA ASN A 304 -15.61 -14.52 -5.12
C ASN A 304 -14.15 -14.25 -4.84
N PHE A 305 -13.69 -14.72 -3.69
CA PHE A 305 -12.30 -14.72 -3.29
C PHE A 305 -11.89 -16.13 -2.87
N SER A 306 -12.13 -17.08 -3.77
CA SER A 306 -11.69 -18.46 -3.60
C SER A 306 -10.19 -18.55 -3.28
N PRO A 307 -9.74 -19.57 -2.52
CA PRO A 307 -8.32 -19.78 -2.23
C PRO A 307 -7.46 -19.67 -3.50
N LEU A 308 -6.29 -19.05 -3.36
CA LEU A 308 -5.34 -18.93 -4.46
C LEU A 308 -4.76 -20.31 -4.77
N ILE A 309 -5.06 -20.79 -5.96
CA ILE A 309 -4.47 -21.99 -6.55
C ILE A 309 -3.86 -21.56 -7.88
N ARG A 310 -2.59 -21.89 -8.09
CA ARG A 310 -1.87 -21.67 -9.34
C ARG A 310 -1.63 -23.01 -10.00
N SER A 311 -2.16 -23.20 -11.21
CA SER A 311 -1.90 -24.40 -12.01
C SER A 311 -0.52 -24.35 -12.67
N ASP A 312 0.03 -23.16 -12.86
CA ASP A 312 1.35 -22.91 -13.43
C ASP A 312 2.50 -22.90 -12.40
N TYR A 313 2.28 -23.41 -11.20
CA TYR A 313 3.25 -23.32 -10.08
C TYR A 313 4.66 -23.78 -10.49
N ASP A 314 4.78 -24.94 -11.14
CA ASP A 314 6.07 -25.48 -11.58
C ASP A 314 6.71 -24.63 -12.69
N GLN A 315 5.91 -24.00 -13.55
CA GLN A 315 6.43 -23.09 -14.58
C GLN A 315 7.01 -21.82 -13.96
N VAL A 316 6.38 -21.28 -12.91
CA VAL A 316 6.92 -20.15 -12.16
C VAL A 316 8.25 -20.52 -11.49
N LEU A 317 8.36 -21.72 -10.92
CA LEU A 317 9.63 -22.18 -10.34
C LEU A 317 10.72 -22.30 -11.41
N ARG A 318 10.42 -22.88 -12.57
CA ARG A 318 11.36 -22.99 -13.69
C ARG A 318 11.79 -21.64 -14.24
N LEU A 319 10.86 -20.69 -14.35
CA LEU A 319 11.13 -19.32 -14.79
C LEU A 319 12.10 -18.63 -13.82
N SER A 320 11.85 -18.74 -12.52
CA SER A 320 12.71 -18.14 -11.50
C SER A 320 14.09 -18.79 -11.42
N ASP A 321 14.16 -20.10 -11.59
CA ASP A 321 15.43 -20.83 -11.71
C ASP A 321 16.23 -20.36 -12.94
N TYR A 322 15.55 -20.24 -14.09
CA TYR A 322 16.15 -19.70 -15.31
C TYR A 322 16.72 -18.30 -15.09
N LEU A 323 15.94 -17.38 -14.51
CA LEU A 323 16.42 -16.03 -14.18
C LEU A 323 17.59 -16.04 -13.20
N SER A 324 17.58 -16.90 -12.19
CA SER A 324 18.68 -17.01 -11.22
C SER A 324 19.98 -17.52 -11.86
N LYS A 325 19.88 -18.36 -12.89
CA LYS A 325 21.04 -18.85 -13.66
C LYS A 325 21.52 -17.82 -14.67
N LEU A 326 20.58 -17.09 -15.28
CA LEU A 326 20.85 -16.05 -16.25
C LEU A 326 21.58 -14.85 -15.59
N ALA A 327 21.08 -14.38 -14.43
CA ALA A 327 21.65 -13.29 -13.64
C ALA A 327 22.50 -13.81 -12.46
N LYS A 328 23.49 -14.67 -12.76
CA LYS A 328 24.30 -15.35 -11.74
C LYS A 328 25.23 -14.42 -10.94
N ASN A 329 25.63 -13.29 -11.51
CA ASN A 329 26.54 -12.33 -10.90
C ASN A 329 25.79 -11.16 -10.24
N GLN A 330 24.55 -11.39 -9.84
CA GLN A 330 23.67 -10.37 -9.24
C GLN A 330 23.37 -9.21 -10.19
N GLU A 331 23.32 -9.50 -11.48
CA GLU A 331 22.90 -8.52 -12.47
C GLU A 331 21.44 -8.11 -12.24
N LEU A 332 21.12 -6.84 -12.52
CA LEU A 332 19.78 -6.31 -12.28
C LEU A 332 18.80 -6.87 -13.34
N VAL A 333 17.68 -7.42 -12.86
CA VAL A 333 16.58 -7.92 -13.67
C VAL A 333 15.36 -7.02 -13.47
N TYR A 334 14.97 -6.27 -14.50
CA TYR A 334 13.75 -5.46 -14.46
C TYR A 334 12.56 -6.27 -14.99
N VAL A 335 11.51 -6.40 -14.18
CA VAL A 335 10.28 -7.11 -14.53
C VAL A 335 9.18 -6.10 -14.84
N ALA A 336 8.84 -5.96 -16.13
CA ALA A 336 7.80 -5.07 -16.64
C ALA A 336 6.40 -5.69 -16.48
N ALA A 337 6.05 -6.05 -15.24
CA ALA A 337 4.77 -6.65 -14.88
C ALA A 337 4.39 -6.31 -13.43
N SER A 338 3.11 -6.00 -13.22
CA SER A 338 2.60 -5.50 -11.95
C SER A 338 1.18 -6.01 -11.63
N SER A 339 0.76 -7.15 -12.22
CA SER A 339 -0.54 -7.75 -11.91
C SER A 339 -0.48 -8.67 -10.68
N ASN A 340 -1.64 -9.15 -10.22
CA ASN A 340 -1.71 -10.16 -9.17
C ASN A 340 -1.28 -11.56 -9.66
N LEU A 341 -1.27 -11.81 -10.97
CA LEU A 341 -0.86 -13.09 -11.57
C LEU A 341 0.65 -13.17 -11.80
N PHE A 342 1.27 -12.05 -12.20
CA PHE A 342 2.69 -11.97 -12.48
C PHE A 342 3.29 -10.60 -12.14
N ASN A 343 4.34 -10.61 -11.32
CA ASN A 343 5.12 -9.44 -10.90
C ASN A 343 6.46 -9.89 -10.28
N ALA A 344 7.39 -8.97 -10.01
CA ALA A 344 8.71 -9.32 -9.45
C ALA A 344 8.66 -9.98 -8.06
N ASN A 345 7.64 -9.73 -7.23
CA ASN A 345 7.53 -10.40 -5.93
C ASN A 345 7.30 -11.90 -6.10
N ILE A 346 6.55 -12.32 -7.12
CA ILE A 346 6.34 -13.74 -7.43
C ILE A 346 7.67 -14.40 -7.78
N ILE A 347 8.49 -13.74 -8.62
CA ILE A 347 9.83 -14.22 -8.98
C ILE A 347 10.74 -14.34 -7.76
N ARG A 348 10.84 -13.29 -6.94
CA ARG A 348 11.69 -13.31 -5.75
C ARG A 348 11.26 -14.37 -4.73
N ASN A 349 9.96 -14.51 -4.48
CA ASN A 349 9.45 -15.50 -3.53
C ASN A 349 9.60 -16.93 -4.04
N SER A 350 9.43 -17.17 -5.34
CA SER A 350 9.70 -18.49 -5.92
C SER A 350 11.20 -18.81 -5.88
N ASN A 351 12.08 -17.86 -6.20
CA ASN A 351 13.53 -18.05 -6.07
C ASN A 351 13.95 -18.40 -4.63
N ARG A 352 13.35 -17.78 -3.61
CA ARG A 352 13.58 -18.14 -2.20
C ARG A 352 13.22 -19.59 -1.86
N ILE A 353 12.27 -20.19 -2.58
CA ILE A 353 11.85 -21.58 -2.36
C ILE A 353 12.88 -22.54 -2.97
N ILE A 354 13.31 -22.29 -4.21
CA ILE A 354 14.20 -23.20 -4.95
C ILE A 354 15.69 -23.00 -4.66
N ASN A 355 16.09 -21.77 -4.31
CA ASN A 355 17.47 -21.36 -4.08
C ASN A 355 17.60 -20.67 -2.70
N PRO A 356 17.28 -21.34 -1.58
CA PRO A 356 17.19 -20.69 -0.27
C PRO A 356 18.53 -20.15 0.27
N GLU A 357 19.66 -20.66 -0.20
CA GLU A 357 20.99 -20.19 0.24
C GLU A 357 21.49 -19.00 -0.58
N SER A 358 21.12 -18.93 -1.85
CA SER A 358 21.56 -17.91 -2.81
C SER A 358 20.43 -16.99 -3.26
N TRP A 359 19.30 -16.97 -2.53
CA TRP A 359 18.08 -16.28 -2.96
C TRP A 359 18.28 -14.78 -3.21
N SER A 360 19.23 -14.17 -2.48
CA SER A 360 19.58 -12.76 -2.60
C SER A 360 20.33 -12.42 -3.89
N ASN A 361 20.88 -13.42 -4.59
CA ASN A 361 21.62 -13.20 -5.83
C ASN A 361 20.71 -12.72 -6.96
N LEU A 362 19.45 -13.16 -7.00
CA LEU A 362 18.51 -12.71 -8.01
C LEU A 362 17.94 -11.32 -7.66
N ARG A 363 18.52 -10.27 -8.24
CA ARG A 363 18.06 -8.88 -8.11
C ARG A 363 16.92 -8.56 -9.07
N ALA A 364 15.78 -9.22 -8.88
CA ALA A 364 14.56 -8.93 -9.64
C ALA A 364 13.76 -7.76 -9.03
N ILE A 365 13.54 -6.70 -9.81
CA ILE A 365 12.76 -5.52 -9.41
C ILE A 365 11.58 -5.30 -10.36
N SER A 366 10.55 -4.61 -9.89
CA SER A 366 9.40 -4.16 -10.71
C SER A 366 9.02 -2.73 -10.35
N LYS A 367 10.00 -1.94 -9.92
CA LYS A 367 9.83 -0.54 -9.55
C LYS A 367 10.73 0.30 -10.45
N PRO A 368 10.35 1.54 -10.77
CA PRO A 368 9.10 2.19 -10.39
C PRO A 368 7.89 1.65 -11.17
N HIS A 369 6.70 1.63 -10.54
CA HIS A 369 5.47 1.08 -11.16
C HIS A 369 4.17 1.80 -10.79
N ILE A 370 4.20 2.79 -9.90
CA ILE A 370 3.02 3.58 -9.49
C ILE A 370 3.28 5.06 -9.71
N ASP A 371 2.45 5.69 -10.54
CA ASP A 371 2.70 7.02 -11.09
C ASP A 371 2.73 8.11 -9.99
N THR A 372 1.76 8.10 -9.08
CA THR A 372 1.68 9.09 -7.98
C THR A 372 2.64 8.86 -6.82
N ARG A 373 3.41 7.75 -6.85
CA ARG A 373 4.29 7.37 -5.73
C ARG A 373 5.75 7.31 -6.12
N ASP A 374 6.06 6.84 -7.32
CA ASP A 374 7.43 6.48 -7.67
C ASP A 374 8.12 7.58 -8.49
N THR A 375 9.22 7.22 -9.18
CA THR A 375 10.07 8.07 -10.03
C THR A 375 9.98 7.61 -11.48
N TYR A 376 10.60 8.32 -12.43
CA TYR A 376 10.77 7.78 -13.78
C TYR A 376 11.66 6.52 -13.75
N PRO A 377 11.40 5.50 -14.60
CA PRO A 377 12.11 4.22 -14.61
C PRO A 377 13.51 4.26 -15.23
N LEU A 378 13.99 5.45 -15.64
CA LEU A 378 15.19 5.58 -16.43
C LEU A 378 16.43 4.96 -15.76
N PRO A 379 16.75 5.24 -14.48
CA PRO A 379 17.94 4.68 -13.85
C PRO A 379 17.88 3.14 -13.79
N GLU A 380 16.71 2.59 -13.51
CA GLU A 380 16.52 1.13 -13.47
C GLU A 380 16.65 0.50 -14.84
N LEU A 381 16.19 1.16 -15.90
CA LEU A 381 16.37 0.68 -17.26
C LEU A 381 17.84 0.72 -17.68
N LEU A 382 18.57 1.80 -17.37
CA LEU A 382 19.98 1.95 -17.69
C LEU A 382 20.85 0.90 -17.01
N GLU A 383 20.57 0.60 -15.74
CA GLU A 383 21.30 -0.40 -14.95
C GLU A 383 20.86 -1.85 -15.19
N ALA A 384 19.67 -2.07 -15.76
CA ALA A 384 19.18 -3.42 -16.00
C ALA A 384 20.01 -4.13 -17.08
N GLN A 385 20.53 -5.31 -16.72
CA GLN A 385 21.17 -6.22 -17.67
C GLN A 385 20.14 -7.11 -18.37
N TYR A 386 19.03 -7.40 -17.68
CA TYR A 386 17.95 -8.21 -18.20
C TYR A 386 16.59 -7.54 -17.99
N ILE A 387 15.74 -7.63 -19.01
CA ILE A 387 14.37 -7.13 -18.97
C ILE A 387 13.42 -8.29 -19.22
N VAL A 388 12.42 -8.41 -18.35
CA VAL A 388 11.37 -9.45 -18.41
C VAL A 388 10.07 -8.79 -18.80
N ILE A 389 9.52 -9.17 -19.95
CA ILE A 389 8.27 -8.66 -20.50
C ILE A 389 7.22 -9.76 -20.43
N ALA A 390 6.01 -9.43 -19.96
CA ALA A 390 4.89 -10.36 -19.89
C ALA A 390 3.75 -9.93 -20.82
N HIS A 391 3.31 -10.84 -21.67
CA HIS A 391 2.27 -10.64 -22.68
C HIS A 391 1.00 -11.44 -22.35
N PRO A 392 -0.20 -10.83 -22.35
CA PRO A 392 -0.45 -9.38 -22.49
C PRO A 392 0.08 -8.59 -21.28
N PHE A 393 0.17 -7.26 -21.41
CA PHE A 393 0.67 -6.39 -20.34
C PHE A 393 -0.05 -6.67 -19.00
N GLN A 394 0.75 -6.97 -17.99
CA GLN A 394 0.29 -7.38 -16.67
C GLN A 394 0.11 -6.17 -15.76
N LYS A 395 -1.15 -5.77 -15.57
CA LYS A 395 -1.58 -4.67 -14.69
C LYS A 395 -2.65 -5.11 -13.70
N VAL A 396 -2.82 -4.31 -12.64
CA VAL A 396 -3.92 -4.45 -11.67
C VAL A 396 -5.22 -3.97 -12.30
N LEU A 397 -6.28 -4.75 -12.14
CA LEU A 397 -7.63 -4.42 -12.64
C LEU A 397 -8.57 -4.01 -11.50
N LEU A 398 -9.67 -3.32 -11.83
CA LEU A 398 -10.71 -2.96 -10.86
C LEU A 398 -11.42 -4.19 -10.27
N THR A 399 -11.43 -5.29 -11.00
CA THR A 399 -12.00 -6.58 -10.58
C THR A 399 -11.08 -7.37 -9.66
N ASP A 400 -9.83 -6.96 -9.52
CA ASP A 400 -8.85 -7.68 -8.73
C ASP A 400 -9.08 -7.49 -7.23
N GLU A 401 -8.36 -8.27 -6.42
CA GLU A 401 -8.37 -8.18 -4.95
C GLU A 401 -7.71 -6.89 -4.45
N GLN A 402 -6.46 -6.67 -4.83
CA GLN A 402 -5.80 -5.38 -4.70
C GLN A 402 -6.21 -4.55 -5.91
N VAL A 403 -6.65 -3.32 -5.67
CA VAL A 403 -7.12 -2.42 -6.73
C VAL A 403 -6.35 -1.12 -6.71
N LEU A 404 -6.11 -0.61 -7.90
CA LEU A 404 -5.55 0.71 -8.17
C LEU A 404 -6.55 1.50 -9.02
N LYS A 405 -6.51 2.82 -8.88
CA LYS A 405 -7.22 3.74 -9.78
C LYS A 405 -6.70 3.51 -11.21
N PRO A 406 -7.57 3.51 -12.24
CA PRO A 406 -7.13 3.38 -13.63
C PRO A 406 -6.12 4.47 -14.01
N GLY A 407 -5.13 4.12 -14.84
CA GLY A 407 -4.07 5.05 -15.27
C GLY A 407 -3.13 5.46 -14.13
N GLN A 408 -2.76 4.51 -13.26
CA GLN A 408 -1.78 4.71 -12.18
C GLN A 408 -0.62 3.72 -12.26
N GLN A 409 -0.47 3.05 -13.40
CA GLN A 409 0.60 2.10 -13.68
C GLN A 409 1.24 2.39 -15.04
N ASP A 410 1.19 3.66 -15.47
CA ASP A 410 1.73 4.07 -16.76
C ASP A 410 3.26 4.03 -16.79
N LEU A 411 3.94 4.15 -15.64
CA LEU A 411 5.40 3.97 -15.53
C LEU A 411 5.87 2.58 -15.95
N VAL A 412 5.25 1.53 -15.41
CA VAL A 412 5.60 0.14 -15.78
C VAL A 412 5.05 -0.22 -17.16
N LYS A 413 3.92 0.39 -17.57
CA LYS A 413 3.40 0.28 -18.93
C LYS A 413 4.37 0.88 -19.94
N PHE A 414 5.00 2.02 -19.64
CA PHE A 414 6.02 2.62 -20.52
C PHE A 414 7.16 1.64 -20.78
N VAL A 415 7.65 0.93 -19.75
CA VAL A 415 8.69 -0.09 -19.96
C VAL A 415 8.19 -1.21 -20.87
N TYR A 416 6.96 -1.70 -20.65
CA TYR A 416 6.36 -2.68 -21.55
C TYR A 416 6.26 -2.15 -22.99
N ASP A 417 5.75 -0.93 -23.18
CA ASP A 417 5.59 -0.29 -24.48
C ASP A 417 6.95 -0.08 -25.16
N ALA A 418 7.99 0.31 -24.42
CA ALA A 418 9.33 0.54 -24.95
C ALA A 418 9.92 -0.71 -25.64
N PHE A 419 9.74 -1.89 -25.04
CA PHE A 419 10.26 -3.14 -25.60
C PHE A 419 9.34 -3.75 -26.67
N THR A 420 8.04 -3.53 -26.57
CA THR A 420 7.06 -4.09 -27.51
C THR A 420 6.87 -3.24 -28.76
N GLN A 421 7.11 -1.93 -28.67
CA GLN A 421 7.06 -0.97 -29.77
C GLN A 421 8.44 -0.55 -30.27
N ASN A 422 9.51 -1.19 -29.77
CA ASN A 422 10.90 -0.98 -30.19
C ASN A 422 11.40 0.47 -30.08
N PHE A 423 11.18 1.09 -28.91
CA PHE A 423 11.72 2.41 -28.59
C PHE A 423 13.27 2.39 -28.60
N PRO A 424 13.95 3.55 -28.71
CA PRO A 424 15.41 3.61 -28.83
C PRO A 424 16.17 2.79 -27.78
N ILE A 425 15.77 2.84 -26.50
CA ILE A 425 16.43 2.06 -25.44
C ILE A 425 16.34 0.54 -25.62
N ALA A 426 15.25 0.04 -26.23
CA ALA A 426 15.08 -1.40 -26.45
C ALA A 426 16.08 -1.94 -27.47
N GLN A 427 16.62 -1.08 -28.34
CA GLN A 427 17.63 -1.46 -29.35
C GLN A 427 18.99 -1.81 -28.73
N ASP A 428 19.21 -1.48 -27.46
CA ASP A 428 20.42 -1.87 -26.71
C ASP A 428 20.31 -3.29 -26.12
N PHE A 429 19.17 -3.94 -26.33
CA PHE A 429 18.86 -5.27 -25.87
C PHE A 429 18.55 -6.22 -27.02
N GLN A 430 18.90 -7.49 -26.84
CA GLN A 430 18.55 -8.59 -27.73
C GLN A 430 17.51 -9.47 -27.04
N LYS A 431 16.46 -9.87 -27.76
CA LYS A 431 15.47 -10.84 -27.25
C LYS A 431 16.12 -12.22 -27.16
N LEU A 432 15.95 -12.90 -26.03
CA LEU A 432 16.39 -14.27 -25.83
C LEU A 432 15.33 -15.26 -26.37
N PRO A 433 15.74 -16.47 -26.80
CA PRO A 433 14.81 -17.43 -27.41
C PRO A 433 13.88 -18.11 -26.40
N GLU A 434 14.25 -18.19 -25.13
CA GLU A 434 13.44 -18.81 -24.09
C GLU A 434 12.19 -17.98 -23.77
N GLU A 435 11.05 -18.67 -23.65
CA GLU A 435 9.79 -18.09 -23.20
C GLU A 435 9.10 -19.05 -22.21
N PHE A 436 8.30 -18.49 -21.29
CA PHE A 436 7.49 -19.27 -20.36
C PHE A 436 6.02 -18.91 -20.50
N ILE A 437 5.15 -19.91 -20.52
CA ILE A 437 3.70 -19.72 -20.54
C ILE A 437 3.16 -19.99 -19.14
N LEU A 438 2.52 -18.97 -18.58
CA LEU A 438 1.94 -18.95 -17.25
C LEU A 438 0.39 -18.99 -17.32
N ASP A 439 -0.24 -19.14 -16.17
CA ASP A 439 -1.70 -19.18 -16.02
C ASP A 439 -2.35 -17.94 -16.66
N GLY A 440 -3.51 -18.15 -17.30
CA GLY A 440 -4.20 -17.08 -18.03
C GLY A 440 -3.60 -16.75 -19.40
N GLY A 441 -2.74 -17.63 -19.94
CA GLY A 441 -2.12 -17.46 -21.26
C GLY A 441 -1.04 -16.39 -21.29
N ILE A 442 -0.42 -16.10 -20.14
CA ILE A 442 0.60 -15.07 -20.03
C ILE A 442 1.93 -15.64 -20.56
N THR A 443 2.45 -15.06 -21.64
CA THR A 443 3.76 -15.43 -22.19
C THR A 443 4.81 -14.47 -21.65
N VAL A 444 5.87 -15.00 -21.04
CA VAL A 444 6.98 -14.23 -20.48
C VAL A 444 8.20 -14.38 -21.38
N SER A 445 8.71 -13.25 -21.85
CA SER A 445 9.87 -13.15 -22.74
C SER A 445 10.99 -12.37 -22.07
N PHE A 446 12.24 -12.64 -22.46
CA PHE A 446 13.43 -12.04 -21.85
C PHE A 446 14.25 -11.28 -22.88
N TYR A 447 14.89 -10.20 -22.43
CA TYR A 447 15.78 -9.39 -23.22
C TYR A 447 17.09 -9.21 -22.45
N GLN A 448 18.23 -9.35 -23.12
CA GLN A 448 19.56 -9.17 -22.55
C GLN A 448 20.22 -7.95 -23.17
N ARG A 449 20.80 -7.10 -22.33
CA ARG A 449 21.61 -5.97 -22.78
C ARG A 449 22.88 -6.47 -23.46
N PHE A 450 23.12 -6.06 -24.71
CA PHE A 450 24.34 -6.42 -25.45
C PHE A 450 25.27 -5.24 -25.69
N ARG A 451 24.81 -4.01 -25.43
CA ARG A 451 25.63 -2.79 -25.44
C ARG A 451 25.19 -1.79 -24.37
N PRO A 452 26.08 -0.92 -23.88
CA PRO A 452 25.70 0.19 -23.00
C PRO A 452 24.75 1.16 -23.71
N THR A 453 23.80 1.73 -22.95
CA THR A 453 22.92 2.79 -23.47
C THR A 453 23.67 4.12 -23.48
N SER A 454 23.64 4.81 -24.62
CA SER A 454 24.25 6.14 -24.74
C SER A 454 23.47 7.21 -23.98
N VAL A 455 24.12 8.31 -23.60
CA VAL A 455 23.45 9.45 -22.96
C VAL A 455 22.33 10.00 -23.84
N ALA A 456 22.56 10.16 -25.15
CA ALA A 456 21.52 10.61 -26.08
C ALA A 456 20.28 9.69 -26.07
N THR A 457 20.49 8.37 -26.11
CA THR A 457 19.39 7.39 -26.01
C THR A 457 18.67 7.46 -24.66
N ALA A 458 19.41 7.69 -23.56
CA ALA A 458 18.83 7.88 -22.23
C ALA A 458 17.91 9.12 -22.19
N ILE A 459 18.37 10.25 -22.74
CA ILE A 459 17.58 11.50 -22.83
C ILE A 459 16.36 11.32 -23.73
N GLN A 460 16.50 10.69 -24.90
CA GLN A 460 15.36 10.39 -25.78
C GLN A 460 14.32 9.51 -25.09
N THR A 461 14.78 8.53 -24.30
CA THR A 461 13.90 7.66 -23.51
C THR A 461 13.19 8.44 -22.42
N LEU A 462 13.89 9.37 -21.76
CA LEU A 462 13.29 10.25 -20.78
C LEU A 462 12.23 11.18 -21.39
N SER A 463 12.55 11.80 -22.52
CA SER A 463 11.62 12.64 -23.27
C SER A 463 10.37 11.83 -23.67
N ALA A 464 10.55 10.59 -24.13
CA ALA A 464 9.45 9.70 -24.47
C ALA A 464 8.56 9.35 -23.26
N VAL A 465 9.13 9.04 -22.09
CA VAL A 465 8.32 8.76 -20.89
C VAL A 465 7.62 10.02 -20.38
N GLN A 466 8.25 11.19 -20.44
CA GLN A 466 7.63 12.47 -20.08
C GLN A 466 6.49 12.84 -21.02
N LYS A 467 6.60 12.51 -22.31
CA LYS A 467 5.50 12.68 -23.29
C LYS A 467 4.34 11.72 -23.03
N GLN A 468 4.62 10.47 -22.67
CA GLN A 468 3.59 9.48 -22.34
C GLN A 468 2.95 9.72 -20.97
N ILE A 469 3.71 10.28 -20.03
CA ILE A 469 3.30 10.57 -18.64
C ILE A 469 3.60 12.04 -18.36
N PRO A 470 2.74 12.98 -18.82
CA PRO A 470 3.00 14.42 -18.69
C PRO A 470 3.06 14.90 -17.24
N GLN A 471 2.35 14.22 -16.34
CA GLN A 471 2.41 14.52 -14.92
C GLN A 471 3.66 13.87 -14.32
N ARG A 472 4.56 14.70 -13.78
CA ARG A 472 5.75 14.22 -13.10
C ARG A 472 5.40 13.23 -11.98
N PRO A 473 6.07 12.06 -11.91
CA PRO A 473 5.83 11.07 -10.86
C PRO A 473 6.04 11.61 -9.45
N GLY A 474 5.27 11.10 -8.49
CA GLY A 474 5.10 11.76 -7.19
C GLY A 474 6.34 11.90 -6.31
N ARG A 475 7.36 11.04 -6.48
CA ARG A 475 8.66 11.16 -5.76
C ARG A 475 9.80 11.66 -6.64
N GLN A 476 9.53 12.02 -7.89
CA GLN A 476 10.56 12.51 -8.79
C GLN A 476 10.97 13.93 -8.41
N LEU A 477 12.21 14.08 -7.96
CA LEU A 477 12.86 15.37 -7.72
C LEU A 477 13.30 16.01 -9.05
N ASP A 478 13.67 17.29 -9.02
CA ASP A 478 14.26 17.95 -10.19
C ASP A 478 15.58 17.32 -10.56
N TRP A 479 16.40 16.89 -9.60
CA TRP A 479 17.60 16.13 -9.87
C TRP A 479 17.35 14.63 -9.83
N MET A 480 17.92 13.89 -10.78
CA MET A 480 17.98 12.43 -10.76
C MET A 480 19.39 11.93 -11.06
N SER A 481 19.81 10.85 -10.41
CA SER A 481 21.01 10.12 -10.84
C SER A 481 20.62 9.12 -11.93
N LEU A 482 21.46 8.97 -12.96
CA LEU A 482 21.21 7.99 -14.03
C LEU A 482 21.72 6.58 -13.69
N ASN A 483 22.64 6.44 -12.73
CA ASN A 483 23.22 5.16 -12.33
C ASN A 483 22.69 4.64 -10.99
N GLN A 484 21.93 5.46 -10.28
CA GLN A 484 21.47 5.11 -8.95
C GLN A 484 20.03 5.53 -8.73
N SER A 485 19.32 4.71 -7.97
CA SER A 485 17.98 5.03 -7.52
C SER A 485 17.67 4.40 -6.15
N PRO A 486 16.62 4.88 -5.47
CA PRO A 486 16.13 4.26 -4.23
C PRO A 486 15.69 2.80 -4.39
N TYR A 487 15.51 2.31 -5.62
CA TYR A 487 15.07 0.94 -5.92
C TYR A 487 16.23 0.00 -6.26
N ILE A 488 17.37 0.54 -6.68
CA ILE A 488 18.60 -0.21 -6.99
C ILE A 488 19.54 -0.23 -5.78
N THR A 489 19.66 0.91 -5.11
CA THR A 489 20.63 1.17 -4.04
C THR A 489 19.92 1.44 -2.72
N TYR A 490 19.74 0.40 -1.90
CA TYR A 490 19.09 0.54 -0.60
C TYR A 490 19.92 1.43 0.34
N ASN A 491 19.22 2.29 1.10
CA ASN A 491 19.77 3.21 2.10
C ASN A 491 20.75 4.26 1.57
N TYR A 492 20.74 4.51 0.26
CA TYR A 492 21.55 5.54 -0.36
C TYR A 492 20.68 6.43 -1.24
N SER A 493 20.77 7.74 -1.01
CA SER A 493 20.09 8.74 -1.83
C SER A 493 21.15 9.66 -2.44
N ALA A 494 21.49 9.41 -3.71
CA ALA A 494 22.39 10.26 -4.47
C ALA A 494 21.91 11.71 -4.57
N VAL A 495 20.59 11.90 -4.43
CA VAL A 495 19.90 13.18 -4.48
C VAL A 495 18.99 13.30 -3.25
N THR A 496 19.11 14.40 -2.52
CA THR A 496 18.14 14.78 -1.48
C THR A 496 17.78 16.25 -1.59
N GLN A 497 16.50 16.58 -1.49
CA GLN A 497 16.05 17.97 -1.43
C GLN A 497 16.23 18.50 0.00
N ILE A 498 16.92 19.64 0.14
CA ILE A 498 17.17 20.30 1.45
C ILE A 498 16.21 21.49 1.64
N SER A 499 15.91 22.22 0.57
CA SER A 499 14.95 23.32 0.53
C SER A 499 14.16 23.28 -0.79
N GLU A 500 13.22 24.20 -0.99
CA GLU A 500 12.35 24.23 -2.18
C GLU A 500 13.14 24.12 -3.49
N ASN A 501 14.24 24.90 -3.61
CA ASN A 501 15.10 24.91 -4.81
C ASN A 501 16.52 24.37 -4.54
N GLY A 502 16.83 23.99 -3.30
CA GLY A 502 18.18 23.60 -2.87
C GLY A 502 18.32 22.09 -2.71
N TYR A 503 19.33 21.53 -3.36
CA TYR A 503 19.57 20.09 -3.42
C TYR A 503 20.94 19.71 -2.83
N LYS A 504 21.00 18.48 -2.32
CA LYS A 504 22.25 17.78 -2.01
C LYS A 504 22.47 16.71 -3.05
N LEU A 505 23.61 16.75 -3.73
CA LEU A 505 24.07 15.67 -4.59
C LEU A 505 25.27 14.99 -3.93
N MET A 506 25.38 13.67 -4.07
CA MET A 506 26.50 12.94 -3.50
C MET A 506 26.92 11.72 -4.32
N THR A 507 28.22 11.49 -4.35
CA THR A 507 28.90 10.30 -4.86
C THR A 507 29.68 9.70 -3.69
N ASP A 508 29.17 8.63 -3.08
CA ASP A 508 29.84 8.00 -1.94
C ASP A 508 30.51 6.68 -2.38
N PRO A 509 31.86 6.61 -2.36
CA PRO A 509 32.62 5.40 -2.61
C PRO A 509 32.78 4.51 -1.36
N SER A 510 32.28 4.94 -0.18
CA SER A 510 32.56 4.27 1.11
C SER A 510 31.89 2.91 1.30
N ASP A 511 30.93 2.55 0.44
CA ASP A 511 30.36 1.21 0.40
C ASP A 511 31.07 0.40 -0.71
N VAL A 512 32.00 -0.46 -0.30
CA VAL A 512 32.95 -1.28 -1.11
C VAL A 512 32.29 -2.10 -2.24
N THR A 513 30.95 -2.04 -2.37
CA THR A 513 30.12 -2.79 -3.30
C THR A 513 29.29 -1.95 -4.28
N LYS A 514 29.36 -0.60 -4.25
CA LYS A 514 28.47 0.27 -5.05
C LYS A 514 29.24 1.19 -6.01
N GLN A 515 28.86 1.16 -7.28
CA GLN A 515 29.29 2.13 -8.30
C GLN A 515 28.88 3.54 -7.88
N THR A 516 29.78 4.52 -8.00
CA THR A 516 29.44 5.92 -7.75
C THR A 516 28.54 6.47 -8.87
N SER A 517 27.64 7.39 -8.53
CA SER A 517 26.85 8.10 -9.54
C SER A 517 27.77 8.93 -10.44
N LYS A 518 27.76 8.63 -11.74
CA LYS A 518 28.59 9.33 -12.74
C LYS A 518 27.86 10.49 -13.39
N TYR A 519 26.55 10.35 -13.51
CA TYR A 519 25.68 11.29 -14.20
C TYR A 519 24.52 11.71 -13.30
N PHE A 520 24.29 13.01 -13.23
CA PHE A 520 23.09 13.60 -12.65
C PHE A 520 22.38 14.44 -13.70
N LEU A 521 21.07 14.30 -13.79
CA LEU A 521 20.26 15.01 -14.75
C LEU A 521 19.26 15.89 -14.01
N TYR A 522 19.19 17.16 -14.40
CA TYR A 522 18.19 18.11 -13.95
C TYR A 522 16.99 18.10 -14.89
N LEU A 523 15.81 18.03 -14.30
CA LEU A 523 14.50 17.89 -14.93
C LEU A 523 13.60 19.12 -14.69
N GLY A 524 14.08 20.10 -13.92
CA GLY A 524 13.38 21.36 -13.68
C GLY A 524 13.29 22.21 -14.94
N GLN A 525 12.64 23.36 -14.84
CA GLN A 525 12.65 24.32 -15.95
C GLN A 525 14.07 24.89 -16.11
N VAL A 526 14.49 25.06 -17.36
CA VAL A 526 15.81 25.55 -17.72
C VAL A 526 15.61 26.81 -18.58
N SER A 527 16.07 27.95 -18.09
CA SER A 527 15.99 29.24 -18.81
C SER A 527 17.07 29.33 -19.91
N GLU A 528 17.03 30.39 -20.73
CA GLU A 528 18.03 30.59 -21.78
C GLU A 528 19.45 30.82 -21.21
N SER A 529 19.55 31.33 -19.98
CA SER A 529 20.80 31.54 -19.26
C SER A 529 20.67 31.01 -17.84
N VAL A 530 21.42 29.97 -17.51
CA VAL A 530 21.28 29.29 -16.22
C VAL A 530 22.51 29.55 -15.38
N LYS A 531 22.31 29.88 -14.11
CA LYS A 531 23.37 29.97 -13.13
C LYS A 531 23.25 28.83 -12.12
N ILE A 532 24.34 28.09 -11.93
CA ILE A 532 24.38 26.94 -11.02
C ILE A 532 25.33 27.26 -9.90
N THR A 533 24.84 27.22 -8.66
CA THR A 533 25.64 27.52 -7.46
C THR A 533 25.53 26.42 -6.42
N GLY A 534 26.56 26.23 -5.59
CA GLY A 534 26.56 25.23 -4.53
C GLY A 534 27.90 25.16 -3.80
N GLN A 535 28.02 24.25 -2.83
CA GLN A 535 29.25 24.05 -2.07
C GLN A 535 29.75 22.61 -2.23
N LEU A 536 30.92 22.45 -2.83
CA LEU A 536 31.57 21.15 -3.04
C LEU A 536 32.43 20.77 -1.83
N ASN A 537 32.24 19.55 -1.35
CA ASN A 537 33.06 18.91 -0.34
C ASN A 537 33.55 17.55 -0.84
N PHE A 538 34.84 17.30 -0.70
CA PHE A 538 35.41 15.97 -0.96
C PHE A 538 35.22 15.07 0.27
N LEU A 539 34.75 13.84 0.04
CA LEU A 539 34.63 12.81 1.07
C LEU A 539 35.94 12.06 1.30
N ASN A 540 36.76 11.92 0.25
CA ASN A 540 38.07 11.28 0.32
C ASN A 540 39.18 12.30 -0.04
N GLN A 541 40.16 12.46 0.85
CA GLN A 541 41.31 13.34 0.65
C GLN A 541 42.37 12.74 -0.29
N GLU A 542 42.31 11.43 -0.58
CA GLU A 542 43.20 10.74 -1.53
C GLU A 542 42.79 10.92 -2.99
N CYS A 543 41.82 11.79 -3.28
CA CYS A 543 41.38 12.07 -4.66
C CYS A 543 42.41 12.96 -5.38
N ASP A 544 42.89 12.55 -6.55
CA ASP A 544 43.86 13.33 -7.37
C ASP A 544 43.24 14.60 -8.01
N GLY A 545 41.96 14.84 -7.75
CA GLY A 545 41.15 15.96 -8.24
C GLY A 545 40.01 15.50 -9.15
N LEU A 546 39.05 16.39 -9.32
CA LEU A 546 37.75 16.15 -9.92
C LEU A 546 37.43 17.23 -10.96
N SER A 547 37.01 16.84 -12.16
CA SER A 547 36.41 17.75 -13.13
C SER A 547 34.89 17.58 -13.11
N LEU A 548 34.17 18.65 -12.74
CA LEU A 548 32.72 18.70 -12.83
C LEU A 548 32.34 19.42 -14.11
N VAL A 549 31.60 18.73 -14.97
CA VAL A 549 31.15 19.25 -16.25
C VAL A 549 29.65 19.37 -16.25
N PHE A 550 29.17 20.58 -16.54
CA PHE A 550 27.76 20.84 -16.75
C PHE A 550 27.50 21.09 -18.23
N SER A 551 26.51 20.39 -18.76
CA SER A 551 26.12 20.46 -20.16
C SER A 551 24.63 20.76 -20.28
N SER A 552 24.26 21.65 -21.19
CA SER A 552 22.87 21.89 -21.55
C SER A 552 22.49 21.05 -22.76
N LEU A 553 21.34 20.38 -22.67
CA LEU A 553 20.87 19.41 -23.66
C LEU A 553 19.48 19.76 -24.19
N ASP A 554 19.22 19.49 -25.46
CA ASP A 554 17.87 19.53 -26.06
C ASP A 554 17.07 18.24 -25.77
N GLU A 555 15.82 18.17 -26.26
CA GLU A 555 14.96 16.98 -26.09
C GLU A 555 15.52 15.70 -26.75
N GLN A 556 16.41 15.84 -27.73
CA GLN A 556 17.02 14.74 -28.46
C GLN A 556 18.34 14.27 -27.81
N GLY A 557 18.82 14.99 -26.80
CA GLY A 557 20.09 14.74 -26.13
C GLY A 557 21.29 15.33 -26.87
N ASN A 558 21.09 16.28 -27.78
CA ASN A 558 22.20 17.00 -28.41
C ASN A 558 22.75 18.05 -27.44
N LEU A 559 24.09 18.16 -27.43
CA LEU A 559 24.80 19.16 -26.65
C LEU A 559 24.59 20.56 -27.25
N LEU A 560 24.11 21.50 -26.42
CA LEU A 560 23.91 22.90 -26.82
C LEU A 560 25.05 23.79 -26.29
N ASP A 561 25.45 23.59 -25.04
CA ASP A 561 26.53 24.33 -24.38
C ASP A 561 27.15 23.47 -23.28
N THR A 562 28.42 23.72 -22.94
CA THR A 562 29.13 22.97 -21.91
C THR A 562 30.13 23.84 -21.17
N THR A 563 30.27 23.60 -19.86
CA THR A 563 31.24 24.28 -19.00
C THR A 563 31.84 23.28 -18.04
N ALA A 564 33.12 23.46 -17.70
CA ALA A 564 33.89 22.51 -16.90
C ALA A 564 34.78 23.28 -15.93
N ASN A 565 34.80 22.86 -14.67
CA ASN A 565 35.73 23.38 -13.66
C ASN A 565 36.39 22.20 -12.93
N ASN A 566 37.67 22.39 -12.60
CA ASN A 566 38.47 21.41 -11.87
C ASN A 566 38.57 21.79 -10.39
N TYR A 567 38.46 20.78 -9.53
CA TYR A 567 38.46 20.91 -8.08
C TYR A 567 39.43 19.92 -7.45
N PHE A 568 40.07 20.31 -6.36
CA PHE A 568 41.05 19.50 -5.64
C PHE A 568 40.69 19.36 -4.17
N PRO A 569 41.00 18.23 -3.50
CA PRO A 569 40.76 18.08 -2.07
C PRO A 569 41.58 19.09 -1.25
N GLY A 570 41.01 19.58 -0.15
CA GLY A 570 41.70 20.42 0.82
C GLY A 570 40.97 21.71 1.18
N ASP A 571 40.21 22.29 0.24
CA ASP A 571 39.46 23.53 0.43
C ASP A 571 37.96 23.37 0.10
N LEU A 572 37.11 23.99 0.92
CA LEU A 572 35.70 24.21 0.60
C LEU A 572 35.63 25.04 -0.69
N SER A 573 35.12 24.43 -1.75
CA SER A 573 35.08 25.08 -3.06
C SER A 573 33.65 25.52 -3.38
N ASP A 574 33.46 26.82 -3.54
CA ASP A 574 32.20 27.36 -4.05
C ASP A 574 32.05 27.00 -5.54
N LEU A 575 30.94 26.36 -5.88
CA LEU A 575 30.55 26.07 -7.26
C LEU A 575 29.83 27.29 -7.81
N ASN A 576 30.27 27.74 -8.99
CA ASN A 576 29.59 28.79 -9.73
C ASN A 576 29.80 28.53 -11.23
N PHE A 577 28.74 28.09 -11.90
CA PHE A 577 28.72 27.87 -13.33
C PHE A 577 27.67 28.76 -13.98
N SER A 578 27.95 29.20 -15.19
CA SER A 578 27.00 29.88 -16.06
C SER A 578 26.98 29.18 -17.40
N LEU A 579 25.79 28.84 -17.88
CA LEU A 579 25.53 28.20 -19.16
C LEU A 579 24.54 29.03 -19.97
N THR A 580 24.72 29.07 -21.28
CA THR A 580 23.79 29.72 -22.20
C THR A 580 23.27 28.72 -23.21
N GLY A 581 21.97 28.44 -23.19
CA GLY A 581 21.38 27.38 -24.00
C GLY A 581 19.97 27.74 -24.43
N LYS A 582 19.82 28.26 -25.65
CA LYS A 582 18.49 28.51 -26.23
C LYS A 582 17.77 27.17 -26.47
N ASN A 583 16.55 27.03 -25.96
CA ASN A 583 15.76 25.80 -26.00
C ASN A 583 16.38 24.60 -25.25
N SER A 584 17.22 24.84 -24.25
CA SER A 584 17.68 23.78 -23.37
C SER A 584 16.51 23.21 -22.56
N VAL A 585 16.47 21.88 -22.44
CA VAL A 585 15.41 21.16 -21.70
C VAL A 585 15.97 20.44 -20.49
N TYR A 586 17.23 19.98 -20.57
CA TYR A 586 17.88 19.28 -19.48
C TYR A 586 19.26 19.89 -19.20
N LEU A 587 19.71 19.76 -17.93
CA LEU A 587 21.10 19.99 -17.54
C LEU A 587 21.71 18.67 -17.09
N LEU A 588 22.82 18.28 -17.68
CA LEU A 588 23.59 17.10 -17.30
C LEU A 588 24.81 17.55 -16.49
N LEU A 589 25.01 16.92 -15.35
CA LEU A 589 26.22 17.01 -14.54
C LEU A 589 26.99 15.69 -14.67
N GLU A 590 28.23 15.79 -15.15
CA GLU A 590 29.17 14.68 -15.31
C GLU A 590 30.32 14.80 -14.31
N ASN A 591 30.72 13.65 -13.79
CA ASN A 591 31.84 13.49 -12.87
C ASN A 591 33.04 12.83 -13.59
N MET A 592 34.08 13.60 -13.92
CA MET A 592 35.25 13.13 -14.67
C MET A 592 36.57 13.25 -13.87
N THR A 593 37.56 12.42 -14.21
CA THR A 593 38.95 12.65 -13.75
C THR A 593 39.57 13.87 -14.42
N ILE A 594 40.51 14.54 -13.76
CA ILE A 594 41.22 15.70 -14.34
C ILE A 594 42.13 15.30 -15.52
N ASP A 595 42.81 14.16 -15.44
CA ASP A 595 43.87 13.76 -16.38
C ASP A 595 43.41 12.84 -17.53
N ARG A 596 42.14 12.42 -17.55
CA ARG A 596 41.59 11.54 -18.57
C ARG A 596 40.13 11.91 -18.84
N ASP A 597 39.70 11.78 -20.09
CA ASP A 597 38.27 11.75 -20.47
C ASP A 597 37.53 10.51 -19.90
N GLU A 598 38.03 9.94 -18.79
CA GLU A 598 37.51 8.75 -18.11
C GLU A 598 36.77 9.18 -16.83
N LEU A 599 35.59 8.58 -16.60
CA LEU A 599 34.77 8.83 -15.42
C LEU A 599 35.41 8.21 -14.16
N THR A 600 35.47 8.95 -13.05
CA THR A 600 36.08 8.46 -11.81
C THR A 600 35.10 7.77 -10.88
N ASP A 601 35.44 6.55 -10.43
CA ASP A 601 34.75 5.86 -9.33
C ASP A 601 35.45 6.04 -7.97
N LYS A 602 36.62 6.70 -7.94
CA LYS A 602 37.49 6.76 -6.74
C LYS A 602 37.33 8.04 -5.92
N CYS A 603 36.77 9.09 -6.51
CA CYS A 603 36.60 10.40 -5.88
C CYS A 603 35.18 10.60 -5.37
N GLY A 604 34.98 10.36 -4.08
CA GLY A 604 33.71 10.65 -3.41
C GLY A 604 33.57 12.12 -3.10
N TRP A 605 32.40 12.69 -3.39
CA TRP A 605 32.10 14.09 -3.13
C TRP A 605 30.64 14.32 -2.74
N VAL A 606 30.39 15.47 -2.12
CA VAL A 606 29.08 15.98 -1.76
C VAL A 606 28.97 17.42 -2.20
N ILE A 607 27.95 17.73 -2.99
CA ILE A 607 27.54 19.10 -3.27
C ILE A 607 26.35 19.41 -2.35
N ASN A 608 26.52 20.38 -1.46
CA ASN A 608 25.45 20.90 -0.61
C ASN A 608 24.87 22.18 -1.20
N ASN A 609 23.58 22.43 -0.97
CA ASN A 609 22.86 23.62 -1.40
C ASN A 609 23.04 23.91 -2.90
N LEU A 610 23.00 22.88 -3.74
CA LEU A 610 22.99 23.04 -5.19
C LEU A 610 21.70 23.71 -5.61
N ILE A 611 21.81 24.89 -6.22
CA ILE A 611 20.70 25.70 -6.71
C ILE A 611 20.92 25.94 -8.20
N VAL A 612 19.84 25.83 -8.97
CA VAL A 612 19.78 26.21 -10.38
C VAL A 612 18.90 27.46 -10.46
N ASP A 613 19.52 28.61 -10.62
CA ASP A 613 18.85 29.91 -10.75
C ASP A 613 18.58 30.20 -12.23
N GLU A 614 17.34 30.64 -12.50
CA GLU A 614 16.83 30.98 -13.84
C GLU A 614 17.17 32.39 -14.30
#